data_AF-A0A167X7C9-F1
#
_entry.id   AF-A0A167X7C9-F1
#
_cell.length_a   1.000
_cell.length_b   1.000
_cell.length_c   1.000
_cell.angle_alpha   90.00
_cell.angle_beta   90.00
_cell.angle_gamma   90.00
#
_symmetry.space_group_name_H-M   'P 1'
#
loop_
_entity.id
_entity.type
_entity.pdbx_description
1 polymer ?
#
loop_
_entity_poly.entity_id
_entity_poly.type
_entity_poly.pdbx_seq_one_letter_code
_entity_poly.pdbx_strand_id
1 'polypeptide(L)'
;MSNSAAASIICAYEGAPPMNTDISGVGVRISFYLQTLFLGFQAARSGSGDDITGAEYTLIATNIAMAVTALILGLQPEPDISFHEQVHPNALPTLSFSNAHFGSALVVLYLLTLCWVTNICLLASCGSIKQDVRILQLLSVLQSIVVFAFALAVLITAHTFGSNPECNTHAKLVFLRPFRVFDAGRIVGGVTCGIVLVLYICMTARDYLYPLFISIKQKKAGGILPPDGVTTAPLQTGMPAHIPKSNLPSDIQDTSDVNLEAYAKLKSRGEDQMSELNFDGTLTLQLLAILILWALAVMNTELLIVRNRFASSEGPQSMWQFGQVLPLLLIIVPFVGMIKTFNANGLRKVVKKGKETKKEM
;
A
#
# COMPACT_ATOMS: atom_id res chain seq x y z
N MET A 1 -20.50 -58.13 15.20
CA MET A 1 -20.99 -56.75 14.97
C MET A 1 -20.38 -55.87 16.05
N SER A 2 -19.20 -55.31 15.79
CA SER A 2 -18.54 -54.39 16.72
C SER A 2 -19.13 -52.99 16.50
N ASN A 3 -19.78 -52.46 17.53
CA ASN A 3 -20.22 -51.08 17.56
C ASN A 3 -18.98 -50.19 17.65
N SER A 4 -18.46 -49.75 16.50
CA SER A 4 -17.53 -48.63 16.43
C SER A 4 -18.28 -47.40 16.94
N ALA A 5 -18.11 -47.09 18.21
CA ALA A 5 -18.48 -45.79 18.75
C ALA A 5 -17.67 -44.75 17.96
N ALA A 6 -18.33 -44.08 17.02
CA ALA A 6 -17.76 -42.92 16.35
C ALA A 6 -17.48 -41.90 17.47
N ALA A 7 -16.22 -41.82 17.89
CA ALA A 7 -15.77 -40.76 18.77
C ALA A 7 -16.12 -39.45 18.06
N SER A 8 -17.14 -38.74 18.54
CA SER A 8 -17.44 -37.41 18.05
C SER A 8 -16.16 -36.61 18.28
N ILE A 9 -15.53 -36.17 17.21
CA ILE A 9 -14.35 -35.31 17.32
C ILE A 9 -14.86 -33.99 17.87
N ILE A 10 -14.73 -33.82 19.19
CA ILE A 10 -15.11 -32.59 19.88
C ILE A 10 -13.97 -31.61 19.64
N CYS A 11 -14.21 -30.58 18.83
CA CYS A 11 -13.31 -29.44 18.76
C CYS A 11 -13.10 -28.88 20.16
N ALA A 12 -11.84 -28.74 20.57
CA ALA A 12 -11.47 -28.26 21.90
C ALA A 12 -11.93 -26.82 22.20
N TYR A 13 -12.44 -26.12 21.18
CA TYR A 13 -12.89 -24.73 21.25
C TYR A 13 -14.27 -24.58 20.59
N GLU A 14 -15.17 -23.82 21.22
CA GLU A 14 -16.45 -23.40 20.62
C GLU A 14 -16.26 -22.28 19.56
N GLY A 15 -15.04 -21.78 19.39
CA GLY A 15 -14.68 -20.68 18.50
C GLY A 15 -13.38 -20.92 17.76
N ALA A 16 -12.85 -19.88 17.12
CA ALA A 16 -11.56 -19.95 16.46
C ALA A 16 -10.40 -19.94 17.49
N PRO A 17 -9.28 -20.64 17.19
CA PRO A 17 -8.14 -20.69 18.08
C PRO A 17 -7.54 -19.29 18.33
N PRO A 18 -6.77 -19.08 19.42
CA PRO A 18 -6.17 -17.78 19.71
C PRO A 18 -5.33 -17.28 18.53
N MET A 19 -5.40 -15.99 18.23
CA MET A 19 -4.61 -15.40 17.15
C MET A 19 -3.16 -15.22 17.57
N ASN A 20 -2.22 -15.46 16.66
CA ASN A 20 -0.83 -15.08 16.85
C ASN A 20 -0.70 -13.55 16.88
N THR A 21 -0.36 -13.02 18.06
CA THR A 21 -0.28 -11.59 18.36
C THR A 21 0.91 -10.88 17.72
N ASP A 22 1.94 -11.59 17.27
CA ASP A 22 3.08 -10.99 16.57
C ASP A 22 2.77 -10.62 15.11
N ILE A 23 1.88 -11.37 14.46
CA ILE A 23 1.51 -11.14 13.04
C ILE A 23 0.12 -10.56 12.85
N SER A 24 -0.79 -10.80 13.79
CA SER A 24 -2.19 -10.39 13.70
C SER A 24 -2.70 -9.67 14.95
N GLY A 25 -1.78 -9.32 15.86
CA GLY A 25 -2.11 -8.57 17.08
C GLY A 25 -2.59 -7.16 16.81
N VAL A 26 -3.20 -6.55 17.83
CA VAL A 26 -3.86 -5.25 17.73
C VAL A 26 -2.91 -4.15 17.24
N GLY A 27 -1.67 -4.12 17.72
CA GLY A 27 -0.66 -3.14 17.26
C GLY A 27 -0.32 -3.28 15.78
N VAL A 28 -0.17 -4.52 15.30
CA VAL A 28 0.07 -4.82 13.88
C VAL A 28 -1.12 -4.35 13.04
N ARG A 29 -2.35 -4.70 13.42
CA ARG A 29 -3.56 -4.30 12.68
C ARG A 29 -3.71 -2.77 12.61
N ILE A 30 -3.60 -2.09 13.75
CA ILE A 30 -3.67 -0.62 13.81
C ILE A 30 -2.60 0.01 12.92
N SER A 31 -1.38 -0.53 12.92
CA SER A 31 -0.32 -0.01 12.06
C SER A 31 -0.64 -0.12 10.58
N PHE A 32 -1.16 -1.26 10.12
CA PHE A 32 -1.56 -1.46 8.74
C PHE A 32 -2.73 -0.53 8.36
N TYR A 33 -3.71 -0.37 9.24
CA TYR A 33 -4.82 0.54 9.03
C TYR A 33 -4.33 1.99 8.87
N LEU A 34 -3.48 2.47 9.77
CA LEU A 34 -3.00 3.85 9.72
C LEU A 34 -2.02 4.09 8.56
N GLN A 35 -1.10 3.16 8.29
CA GLN A 35 -0.17 3.28 7.16
C GLN A 35 -0.93 3.38 5.83
N THR A 36 -1.93 2.54 5.60
CA THR A 36 -2.73 2.57 4.36
C THR A 36 -3.56 3.84 4.23
N LEU A 37 -4.13 4.35 5.33
CA LEU A 37 -4.86 5.62 5.35
C LEU A 37 -3.94 6.79 5.00
N PHE A 38 -2.80 6.91 5.69
CA PHE A 38 -1.87 8.02 5.52
C PHE A 38 -1.25 8.01 4.11
N LEU A 39 -0.89 6.84 3.58
CA LEU A 39 -0.42 6.72 2.21
C LEU A 39 -1.49 7.08 1.18
N GLY A 40 -2.73 6.63 1.38
CA GLY A 40 -3.85 7.00 0.51
C GLY A 40 -4.06 8.51 0.46
N PHE A 41 -4.05 9.17 1.63
CA PHE A 41 -4.15 10.63 1.71
C PHE A 41 -2.94 11.35 1.11
N GLN A 42 -1.74 10.86 1.39
CA GLN A 42 -0.51 11.42 0.85
C GLN A 42 -0.53 11.39 -0.68
N ALA A 43 -0.97 10.29 -1.29
CA ALA A 43 -0.96 10.16 -2.74
C ALA A 43 -2.12 10.82 -3.46
N ALA A 44 -3.30 10.88 -2.85
CA ALA A 44 -4.38 11.72 -3.36
C ALA A 44 -3.93 13.18 -3.43
N ARG A 45 -3.05 13.60 -2.51
CA ARG A 45 -2.60 14.99 -2.43
C ARG A 45 -1.30 15.27 -3.20
N SER A 46 -0.37 14.33 -3.24
CA SER A 46 0.97 14.62 -3.74
C SER A 46 0.95 14.86 -5.25
N GLY A 47 1.48 16.00 -5.66
CA GLY A 47 1.78 16.28 -7.06
C GLY A 47 3.19 15.84 -7.48
N SER A 48 4.00 15.36 -6.53
CA SER A 48 5.39 14.96 -6.74
C SER A 48 5.61 13.50 -6.35
N GLY A 49 6.31 12.74 -7.19
CA GLY A 49 6.62 11.33 -6.93
C GLY A 49 7.61 11.16 -5.77
N ASP A 50 8.53 12.11 -5.61
CA ASP A 50 9.62 12.02 -4.64
C ASP A 50 9.12 11.93 -3.20
N ASP A 51 8.02 12.63 -2.89
CA ASP A 51 7.44 12.64 -1.55
C ASP A 51 6.79 11.30 -1.18
N ILE A 52 6.21 10.60 -2.16
CA ILE A 52 5.47 9.34 -1.94
C ILE A 52 6.44 8.16 -1.82
N THR A 53 7.54 8.20 -2.56
CA THR A 53 8.38 7.03 -2.85
C THR A 53 8.95 6.35 -1.60
N GLY A 54 9.42 7.12 -0.60
CA GLY A 54 10.01 6.54 0.61
C GLY A 54 9.02 5.78 1.51
N ALA A 55 7.82 6.33 1.67
CA ALA A 55 6.77 5.70 2.47
C ALA A 55 6.18 4.48 1.74
N GLU A 56 6.06 4.55 0.41
CA GLU A 56 5.58 3.44 -0.42
C GLU A 56 6.57 2.26 -0.43
N TYR A 57 7.89 2.51 -0.54
CA TYR A 57 8.89 1.44 -0.42
C TYR A 57 8.82 0.72 0.92
N THR A 58 8.65 1.48 2.01
CA THR A 58 8.52 0.91 3.35
C THR A 58 7.29 0.01 3.43
N LEU A 59 6.13 0.48 2.94
CA LEU A 59 4.90 -0.31 2.90
C LEU A 59 5.08 -1.60 2.07
N ILE A 60 5.65 -1.48 0.86
CA ILE A 60 5.89 -2.63 -0.02
C ILE A 60 6.78 -3.67 0.68
N ALA A 61 7.90 -3.24 1.27
CA ALA A 61 8.83 -4.11 1.97
C ALA A 61 8.17 -4.79 3.18
N THR A 62 7.42 -4.05 4.00
CA THR A 62 6.69 -4.60 5.15
C THR A 62 5.63 -5.61 4.73
N ASN A 63 4.90 -5.35 3.63
CA ASN A 63 3.91 -6.29 3.12
C ASN A 63 4.54 -7.58 2.59
N ILE A 64 5.66 -7.48 1.86
CA ILE A 64 6.40 -8.66 1.39
C ILE A 64 6.91 -9.46 2.59
N ALA A 65 7.55 -8.80 3.55
CA ALA A 65 8.06 -9.45 4.75
C ALA A 65 6.94 -10.15 5.55
N MET A 66 5.79 -9.48 5.73
CA MET A 66 4.63 -10.06 6.41
C MET A 66 4.07 -11.27 5.66
N ALA A 67 3.90 -11.18 4.34
CA ALA A 67 3.38 -12.27 3.53
C ALA A 67 4.32 -13.49 3.53
N VAL A 68 5.63 -13.27 3.40
CA VAL A 68 6.65 -14.33 3.47
C VAL A 68 6.69 -14.97 4.85
N THR A 69 6.69 -14.18 5.93
CA THR A 69 6.66 -14.70 7.30
C THR A 69 5.39 -15.51 7.55
N ALA A 70 4.22 -15.02 7.12
CA ALA A 70 2.96 -15.74 7.24
C ALA A 70 2.94 -17.04 6.43
N LEU A 71 3.57 -17.06 5.25
CA LEU A 71 3.77 -18.28 4.45
C LEU A 71 4.67 -19.29 5.15
N ILE A 72 5.82 -18.86 5.64
CA ILE A 72 6.79 -19.73 6.32
C ILE A 72 6.13 -20.34 7.57
N LEU A 73 5.49 -19.52 8.41
CA LEU A 73 4.81 -19.99 9.61
C LEU A 73 3.59 -20.85 9.31
N GLY A 74 2.89 -20.58 8.21
CA GLY A 74 1.70 -21.33 7.79
C GLY A 74 1.99 -22.68 7.14
N LEU A 75 3.19 -22.84 6.56
CA LEU A 75 3.58 -24.04 5.80
C LEU A 75 4.60 -24.92 6.55
N GLN A 76 5.02 -24.55 7.76
CA GLN A 76 5.92 -25.39 8.56
C GLN A 76 5.24 -26.76 8.88
N PRO A 77 5.92 -27.90 8.63
CA PRO A 77 5.41 -29.23 8.97
C PRO A 77 5.20 -29.42 10.47
N GLU A 78 6.06 -28.77 11.25
CA GLU A 78 6.03 -28.69 12.71
C GLU A 78 6.21 -27.20 13.04
N PRO A 79 5.13 -26.42 13.26
CA PRO A 79 5.26 -24.98 13.51
C PRO A 79 5.95 -24.73 14.85
N ASP A 80 7.16 -24.16 14.78
CA ASP A 80 8.13 -24.12 15.88
C ASP A 80 8.00 -22.88 16.81
N ILE A 81 6.83 -22.24 16.87
CA ILE A 81 6.62 -21.09 17.76
C ILE A 81 5.40 -21.33 18.65
N SER A 82 5.68 -21.96 19.80
CA SER A 82 4.75 -22.18 20.90
C SER A 82 4.36 -20.88 21.61
N PHE A 83 3.17 -20.86 22.22
CA PHE A 83 2.52 -19.69 22.80
C PHE A 83 2.24 -19.85 24.31
N HIS A 84 3.08 -20.50 25.14
CA HIS A 84 3.08 -20.30 26.62
C HIS A 84 4.15 -21.13 27.35
N GLU A 85 5.07 -20.41 27.98
CA GLU A 85 5.53 -20.69 29.34
C GLU A 85 4.29 -20.85 30.24
N GLN A 86 3.94 -22.10 30.58
CA GLN A 86 2.93 -22.42 31.58
C GLN A 86 3.66 -22.86 32.85
N VAL A 87 3.65 -21.99 33.84
CA VAL A 87 3.79 -22.38 35.24
C VAL A 87 2.52 -23.18 35.59
N HIS A 88 2.59 -24.52 35.52
CA HIS A 88 1.73 -25.40 36.31
C HIS A 88 2.54 -25.83 37.54
N PRO A 89 2.03 -25.71 38.79
CA PRO A 89 2.88 -26.01 39.92
C PRO A 89 3.36 -27.47 40.02
N ASN A 90 2.72 -28.50 39.42
CA ASN A 90 3.11 -29.90 39.66
C ASN A 90 2.74 -30.96 38.59
N ALA A 91 2.55 -30.63 37.30
CA ALA A 91 2.13 -31.62 36.28
C ALA A 91 3.23 -31.95 35.26
N LEU A 92 3.47 -33.25 35.04
CA LEU A 92 4.43 -33.85 34.10
C LEU A 92 4.20 -33.35 32.65
N PRO A 93 5.25 -32.97 31.89
CA PRO A 93 5.12 -32.23 30.64
C PRO A 93 4.93 -33.16 29.45
N THR A 94 3.77 -33.09 28.79
CA THR A 94 3.58 -33.59 27.42
C THR A 94 3.10 -32.44 26.54
N LEU A 95 4.00 -31.99 25.66
CA LEU A 95 3.93 -30.81 24.80
C LEU A 95 2.83 -30.92 23.71
N SER A 96 1.97 -29.90 23.58
CA SER A 96 1.11 -29.72 22.39
C SER A 96 0.78 -28.24 22.17
N PHE A 97 1.50 -27.58 21.26
CA PHE A 97 1.40 -26.14 20.96
C PHE A 97 1.38 -25.86 19.44
N SER A 98 0.43 -26.44 18.69
CA SER A 98 0.43 -26.39 17.20
C SER A 98 -0.81 -25.70 16.58
N ASN A 99 -1.71 -25.11 17.38
CA ASN A 99 -3.14 -25.08 17.05
C ASN A 99 -3.78 -23.76 16.54
N ALA A 100 -3.00 -22.75 16.12
CA ALA A 100 -3.51 -21.36 15.99
C ALA A 100 -3.44 -20.68 14.60
N HIS A 101 -3.02 -21.36 13.53
CA HIS A 101 -2.50 -20.62 12.37
C HIS A 101 -3.53 -20.14 11.34
N PHE A 102 -4.67 -20.82 11.14
CA PHE A 102 -5.60 -20.47 10.05
C PHE A 102 -6.26 -19.10 10.21
N GLY A 103 -6.68 -18.76 11.43
CA GLY A 103 -7.30 -17.48 11.76
C GLY A 103 -6.38 -16.29 11.49
N SER A 104 -5.15 -16.39 11.98
CA SER A 104 -4.12 -15.37 11.76
C SER A 104 -3.77 -15.20 10.29
N ALA A 105 -3.69 -16.30 9.52
CA ALA A 105 -3.45 -16.21 8.08
C ALA A 105 -4.56 -15.46 7.34
N LEU A 106 -5.81 -15.66 7.74
CA LEU A 106 -6.97 -14.97 7.16
C LEU A 106 -6.96 -13.47 7.50
N VAL A 107 -6.67 -13.11 8.75
CA VAL A 107 -6.50 -11.70 9.14
C VAL A 107 -5.35 -11.05 8.37
N VAL A 108 -4.20 -11.69 8.29
CA VAL A 108 -3.05 -11.20 7.52
C VAL A 108 -3.41 -11.04 6.04
N LEU A 109 -4.18 -11.97 5.46
CA LEU A 109 -4.64 -11.86 4.08
C LEU A 109 -5.52 -10.61 3.87
N TYR A 110 -6.40 -10.27 4.81
CA TYR A 110 -7.21 -9.04 4.74
C TYR A 110 -6.34 -7.78 4.84
N LEU A 111 -5.36 -7.75 5.76
CA LEU A 111 -4.42 -6.64 5.91
C LEU A 111 -3.59 -6.44 4.63
N LEU A 112 -3.05 -7.53 4.07
CA LEU A 112 -2.28 -7.49 2.83
C LEU A 112 -3.13 -7.08 1.64
N THR A 113 -4.39 -7.53 1.57
CA THR A 113 -5.33 -7.14 0.51
C THR A 113 -5.64 -5.64 0.59
N LEU A 114 -5.88 -5.10 1.78
CA LEU A 114 -6.08 -3.66 1.98
C LEU A 114 -4.87 -2.87 1.47
N CYS A 115 -3.66 -3.24 1.89
CA CYS A 115 -2.43 -2.59 1.44
C CYS A 115 -2.21 -2.73 -0.07
N TRP A 116 -2.50 -3.89 -0.64
CA TRP A 116 -2.38 -4.15 -2.08
C TRP A 116 -3.32 -3.26 -2.89
N VAL A 117 -4.58 -3.13 -2.48
CA VAL A 117 -5.54 -2.23 -3.13
C VAL A 117 -5.06 -0.79 -3.04
N THR A 118 -4.62 -0.33 -1.86
CA THR A 118 -4.04 1.00 -1.71
C THR A 118 -2.90 1.19 -2.70
N ASN A 119 -1.93 0.27 -2.76
CA ASN A 119 -0.78 0.36 -3.64
C ASN A 119 -1.15 0.46 -5.13
N ILE A 120 -2.16 -0.28 -5.59
CA ILE A 120 -2.66 -0.15 -6.96
C ILE A 120 -3.26 1.24 -7.21
N CYS A 121 -4.05 1.76 -6.27
CA CYS A 121 -4.60 3.11 -6.39
C CYS A 121 -3.50 4.19 -6.40
N LEU A 122 -2.42 4.00 -5.61
CA LEU A 122 -1.24 4.86 -5.62
C LEU A 122 -0.59 4.88 -7.01
N LEU A 123 -0.25 3.70 -7.53
CA LEU A 123 0.40 3.58 -8.83
C LEU A 123 -0.46 4.14 -9.98
N ALA A 124 -1.77 3.89 -9.95
CA ALA A 124 -2.69 4.45 -10.94
C ALA A 124 -2.71 5.99 -10.92
N SER A 125 -2.51 6.60 -9.75
CA SER A 125 -2.43 8.05 -9.60
C SER A 125 -1.08 8.63 -10.04
N CYS A 126 -0.01 7.82 -10.01
CA CYS A 126 1.37 8.23 -10.32
C CYS A 126 1.77 8.11 -11.81
N GLY A 127 0.88 7.67 -12.71
CA GLY A 127 1.21 7.27 -14.09
C GLY A 127 1.87 8.31 -15.00
N SER A 128 2.03 9.57 -14.58
CA SER A 128 2.64 10.63 -15.38
C SER A 128 4.14 10.87 -15.12
N ILE A 129 4.76 10.21 -14.14
CA ILE A 129 6.13 10.53 -13.68
C ILE A 129 7.14 9.57 -14.34
N LYS A 130 8.07 10.11 -15.14
CA LYS A 130 8.69 9.38 -16.27
C LYS A 130 9.87 8.45 -15.96
N GLN A 131 10.49 8.44 -14.78
CA GLN A 131 11.73 7.65 -14.59
C GLN A 131 11.86 6.90 -13.25
N ASP A 132 11.72 7.54 -12.10
CA ASP A 132 11.91 6.87 -10.79
C ASP A 132 10.80 5.88 -10.42
N VAL A 133 9.65 5.98 -11.09
CA VAL A 133 8.49 5.10 -10.87
C VAL A 133 8.77 3.65 -11.30
N ARG A 134 9.77 3.39 -12.15
CA ARG A 134 10.00 2.02 -12.66
C ARG A 134 10.39 1.02 -11.57
N ILE A 135 11.26 1.42 -10.65
CA ILE A 135 11.70 0.54 -9.55
C ILE A 135 10.52 0.28 -8.61
N LEU A 136 9.80 1.34 -8.26
CA LEU A 136 8.63 1.28 -7.40
C LEU A 136 7.53 0.38 -7.98
N GLN A 137 7.23 0.55 -9.27
CA GLN A 137 6.28 -0.27 -9.99
C GLN A 137 6.75 -1.74 -10.00
N LEU A 138 8.04 -2.02 -10.23
CA LEU A 138 8.58 -3.39 -10.21
C LEU A 138 8.43 -4.03 -8.83
N LEU A 139 8.73 -3.28 -7.76
CA LEU A 139 8.56 -3.74 -6.39
C LEU A 139 7.08 -3.96 -6.03
N SER A 140 6.16 -3.14 -6.57
CA SER A 140 4.72 -3.36 -6.43
C SER A 140 4.24 -4.62 -7.16
N VAL A 141 4.78 -4.91 -8.35
CA VAL A 141 4.53 -6.17 -9.06
C VAL A 141 5.02 -7.35 -8.24
N LEU A 142 6.24 -7.28 -7.70
CA LEU A 142 6.79 -8.30 -6.82
C LEU A 142 5.92 -8.50 -5.58
N GLN A 143 5.51 -7.42 -4.91
CA GLN A 143 4.59 -7.47 -3.77
C GLN A 143 3.28 -8.17 -4.14
N SER A 144 2.69 -7.80 -5.27
CA SER A 144 1.44 -8.38 -5.75
C SER A 144 1.57 -9.88 -5.97
N ILE A 145 2.66 -10.34 -6.61
CA ILE A 145 2.94 -11.76 -6.81
C ILE A 145 3.01 -12.49 -5.46
N VAL A 146 3.71 -11.95 -4.47
CA VAL A 146 3.84 -12.55 -3.13
C VAL A 146 2.48 -12.59 -2.42
N VAL A 147 1.68 -11.52 -2.49
CA VAL A 147 0.35 -11.47 -1.88
C VAL A 147 -0.60 -12.48 -2.53
N PHE A 148 -0.60 -12.60 -3.87
CA PHE A 148 -1.40 -13.61 -4.57
C PHE A 148 -0.93 -15.03 -4.28
N ALA A 149 0.39 -15.27 -4.21
CA ALA A 149 0.94 -16.56 -3.82
C ALA A 149 0.49 -16.94 -2.40
N PHE A 150 0.51 -15.99 -1.46
CA PHE A 150 0.00 -16.20 -0.11
C PHE A 150 -1.51 -16.49 -0.11
N ALA A 151 -2.31 -15.69 -0.82
CA ALA A 151 -3.75 -15.89 -0.94
C ALA A 151 -4.09 -17.28 -1.50
N LEU A 152 -3.42 -17.69 -2.59
CA LEU A 152 -3.60 -19.00 -3.20
C LEU A 152 -3.14 -20.12 -2.29
N ALA A 153 -2.00 -19.97 -1.59
CA ALA A 153 -1.53 -20.94 -0.63
C ALA A 153 -2.57 -21.17 0.46
N VAL A 154 -3.10 -20.10 1.09
CA VAL A 154 -4.14 -20.18 2.12
C VAL A 154 -5.42 -20.84 1.57
N LEU A 155 -5.83 -20.51 0.34
CA LEU A 155 -7.04 -21.08 -0.28
C LEU A 155 -6.89 -22.58 -0.61
N ILE A 156 -5.73 -23.00 -1.12
CA ILE A 156 -5.44 -24.40 -1.48
C ILE A 156 -5.32 -25.25 -0.21
N THR A 157 -4.54 -24.76 0.75
CA THR A 157 -4.24 -25.49 1.98
C THR A 157 -5.32 -25.39 3.04
N ALA A 158 -6.38 -24.57 2.85
CA ALA A 158 -7.43 -24.33 3.84
C ALA A 158 -7.92 -25.60 4.58
N HIS A 159 -8.10 -26.70 3.86
CA HIS A 159 -8.63 -27.97 4.40
C HIS A 159 -7.65 -28.72 5.32
N THR A 160 -6.36 -28.51 5.14
CA THR A 160 -5.26 -29.10 5.94
C THR A 160 -4.51 -28.04 6.73
N PHE A 161 -5.01 -26.81 6.76
CA PHE A 161 -4.24 -25.69 7.31
C PHE A 161 -4.32 -25.67 8.83
N GLY A 162 -3.15 -25.55 9.46
CA GLY A 162 -3.03 -25.67 10.91
C GLY A 162 -3.15 -27.12 11.37
N SER A 163 -3.06 -27.31 12.68
CA SER A 163 -2.96 -28.64 13.28
C SER A 163 -4.29 -29.32 13.61
N ASN A 164 -5.40 -28.57 13.67
CA ASN A 164 -6.75 -29.12 13.87
C ASN A 164 -7.62 -28.83 12.64
N PRO A 165 -7.32 -29.43 11.47
CA PRO A 165 -8.07 -29.19 10.24
C PRO A 165 -9.57 -29.47 10.38
N GLU A 166 -9.96 -30.39 11.26
CA GLU A 166 -11.35 -30.72 11.57
C GLU A 166 -12.17 -29.53 12.10
N CYS A 167 -11.53 -28.61 12.83
CA CYS A 167 -12.20 -27.46 13.43
C CYS A 167 -12.34 -26.28 12.46
N ASN A 168 -11.67 -26.35 11.31
CA ASN A 168 -11.74 -25.29 10.33
C ASN A 168 -13.13 -25.18 9.69
N THR A 169 -13.95 -26.24 9.70
CA THR A 169 -15.31 -26.24 9.13
C THR A 169 -16.23 -25.14 9.67
N HIS A 170 -15.93 -24.61 10.87
CA HIS A 170 -16.67 -23.52 11.50
C HIS A 170 -16.18 -22.12 11.13
N ALA A 171 -15.03 -21.99 10.44
CA ALA A 171 -14.49 -20.70 10.04
C ALA A 171 -15.42 -19.98 9.06
N LYS A 172 -15.62 -18.69 9.30
CA LYS A 172 -16.50 -17.83 8.50
C LYS A 172 -15.68 -16.73 7.85
N LEU A 173 -15.75 -16.64 6.52
CA LEU A 173 -15.29 -15.46 5.79
C LEU A 173 -16.37 -14.39 5.92
N VAL A 174 -15.99 -13.14 6.14
CA VAL A 174 -16.95 -12.03 6.25
C VAL A 174 -16.68 -11.03 5.13
N PHE A 175 -17.62 -10.94 4.20
CA PHE A 175 -17.66 -9.90 3.18
C PHE A 175 -19.03 -9.22 3.26
N LEU A 176 -19.16 -8.27 4.21
CA LEU A 176 -20.42 -7.70 4.71
C LEU A 176 -21.39 -8.71 5.36
N ARG A 177 -21.56 -9.90 4.77
CA ARG A 177 -22.24 -11.08 5.32
C ARG A 177 -21.25 -12.22 5.59
N PRO A 178 -21.54 -13.07 6.61
CA PRO A 178 -20.71 -14.23 6.90
C PRO A 178 -21.04 -15.38 5.96
N PHE A 179 -20.01 -15.99 5.36
CA PHE A 179 -20.10 -17.18 4.52
C PHE A 179 -19.16 -18.25 5.06
N ARG A 180 -19.55 -19.53 4.99
CA ARG A 180 -18.68 -20.64 5.38
C ARG A 180 -17.50 -20.72 4.41
N VAL A 181 -16.27 -20.72 4.94
CA VAL A 181 -15.04 -20.70 4.13
C VAL A 181 -14.92 -21.96 3.27
N PHE A 182 -15.29 -23.12 3.83
CA PHE A 182 -14.94 -24.41 3.26
C PHE A 182 -15.80 -24.88 2.08
N ASP A 183 -17.07 -24.49 2.04
CA ASP A 183 -17.98 -24.92 0.98
C ASP A 183 -17.91 -23.93 -0.21
N ALA A 184 -18.59 -22.80 -0.06
CA ALA A 184 -18.68 -21.78 -1.09
C ALA A 184 -17.47 -20.83 -1.06
N GLY A 185 -16.92 -20.53 0.12
CA GLY A 185 -15.87 -19.53 0.28
C GLY A 185 -14.60 -19.84 -0.51
N ARG A 186 -14.14 -21.10 -0.53
CA ARG A 186 -12.96 -21.52 -1.27
C ARG A 186 -13.14 -21.39 -2.78
N ILE A 187 -14.30 -21.81 -3.30
CA ILE A 187 -14.61 -21.73 -4.74
C ILE A 187 -14.73 -20.26 -5.15
N VAL A 188 -15.54 -19.49 -4.43
CA VAL A 188 -15.74 -18.06 -4.72
C VAL A 188 -14.44 -17.28 -4.57
N GLY A 189 -13.69 -17.52 -3.49
CA GLY A 189 -12.40 -16.90 -3.24
C GLY A 189 -11.35 -17.27 -4.29
N GLY A 190 -11.27 -18.54 -4.68
CA GLY A 190 -10.38 -19.02 -5.74
C GLY A 190 -10.70 -18.42 -7.10
N VAL A 191 -11.98 -18.40 -7.49
CA VAL A 191 -12.44 -17.78 -8.75
C VAL A 191 -12.16 -16.28 -8.74
N THR A 192 -12.48 -15.59 -7.64
CA THR A 192 -12.24 -14.15 -7.50
C THR A 192 -10.74 -13.84 -7.57
N CYS A 193 -9.92 -14.57 -6.82
CA CYS A 193 -8.47 -14.43 -6.83
C CYS A 193 -7.90 -14.69 -8.23
N GLY A 194 -8.35 -15.73 -8.92
CA GLY A 194 -7.93 -16.05 -10.29
C GLY A 194 -8.29 -14.96 -11.30
N ILE A 195 -9.52 -14.43 -11.26
CA ILE A 195 -9.95 -13.33 -12.14
C ILE A 195 -9.10 -12.08 -11.89
N VAL A 196 -8.93 -11.68 -10.62
CA VAL A 196 -8.15 -10.51 -10.24
C VAL A 196 -6.69 -10.68 -10.65
N LEU A 197 -6.11 -11.86 -10.46
CA LEU A 197 -4.73 -12.17 -10.86
C LEU A 197 -4.56 -12.07 -12.39
N VAL A 198 -5.49 -12.63 -13.18
CA VAL A 198 -5.45 -12.53 -14.65
C VAL A 198 -5.56 -11.09 -15.11
N LEU A 199 -6.52 -10.32 -14.57
CA LEU A 199 -6.67 -8.89 -14.88
C LEU A 199 -5.39 -8.11 -14.54
N TYR A 200 -4.82 -8.36 -13.37
CA TYR A 200 -3.59 -7.74 -12.92
C TYR A 200 -2.43 -8.06 -13.87
N ILE A 201 -2.22 -9.35 -14.19
CA ILE A 201 -1.17 -9.79 -15.14
C ILE A 201 -1.39 -9.13 -16.51
N CYS A 202 -2.63 -9.04 -17.00
CA CYS A 202 -2.92 -8.37 -18.28
C CYS A 202 -2.57 -6.88 -18.25
N MET A 203 -2.91 -6.17 -17.16
CA MET A 203 -2.56 -4.75 -16.98
C MET A 203 -1.05 -4.56 -16.90
N THR A 204 -0.37 -5.32 -16.04
CA THR A 204 1.09 -5.30 -15.91
C THR A 204 1.78 -5.65 -17.23
N ALA A 205 1.36 -6.71 -17.92
CA ALA A 205 1.93 -7.11 -19.20
C ALA A 205 1.77 -5.99 -20.26
N ARG A 206 0.60 -5.35 -20.32
CA ARG A 206 0.36 -4.23 -21.23
C ARG A 206 1.27 -3.04 -20.91
N ASP A 207 1.41 -2.67 -19.65
CA ASP A 207 2.19 -1.48 -19.27
C ASP A 207 3.70 -1.71 -19.38
N TYR A 208 4.19 -2.92 -19.11
CA TYR A 208 5.63 -3.24 -19.13
C TYR A 208 6.13 -3.80 -20.44
N LEU A 209 5.42 -4.77 -21.02
CA LEU A 209 5.90 -5.47 -22.20
C LEU A 209 5.72 -4.61 -23.45
N TYR A 210 4.65 -3.83 -23.54
CA TYR A 210 4.37 -3.03 -24.75
C TYR A 210 5.47 -2.00 -25.07
N PRO A 211 5.97 -1.17 -24.11
CA PRO A 211 7.08 -0.26 -24.38
C PRO A 211 8.38 -1.00 -24.70
N LEU A 212 8.62 -2.15 -24.07
CA LEU A 212 9.81 -2.97 -24.28
C LEU A 212 9.80 -3.57 -25.70
N PHE A 213 8.65 -4.09 -26.15
CA PHE A 213 8.45 -4.58 -27.52
C PHE A 213 8.64 -3.49 -28.56
N ILE A 214 8.12 -2.27 -28.33
CA ILE A 214 8.35 -1.12 -29.22
C ILE A 214 9.85 -0.78 -29.28
N SER A 215 10.53 -0.75 -28.14
CA SER A 215 11.96 -0.44 -28.06
C SER A 215 12.80 -1.48 -28.82
N ILE A 216 12.47 -2.77 -28.72
CA ILE A 216 13.13 -3.84 -29.48
C ILE A 216 12.85 -3.69 -30.97
N LYS A 217 11.60 -3.39 -31.37
CA LYS A 217 11.23 -3.21 -32.78
C LYS A 217 11.95 -2.01 -33.39
N GLN A 218 12.08 -0.91 -32.65
CA GLN A 218 12.84 0.28 -33.07
C GLN A 218 14.34 -0.02 -33.22
N LYS A 219 14.95 -0.76 -32.28
CA LYS A 219 16.35 -1.19 -32.41
C LYS A 219 16.59 -2.10 -33.62
N LYS A 220 15.63 -3.00 -33.92
CA LYS A 220 15.71 -3.85 -35.13
C LYS A 220 15.52 -3.08 -36.42
N ALA A 221 14.64 -2.07 -36.46
CA ALA A 221 14.42 -1.24 -37.64
C ALA A 221 15.54 -0.23 -37.89
N GLY A 222 16.15 0.32 -36.82
CA GLY A 222 17.27 1.27 -36.91
C GLY A 222 18.66 0.63 -37.08
N GLY A 223 18.77 -0.70 -36.91
CA GLY A 223 20.00 -1.46 -37.18
C GLY A 223 20.31 -1.67 -38.67
N ILE A 224 19.45 -1.18 -39.56
CA ILE A 224 19.74 -1.04 -40.99
C ILE A 224 20.24 0.40 -41.20
N LEU A 225 21.44 0.70 -40.67
CA LEU A 225 22.17 1.87 -41.17
C LEU A 225 22.77 1.50 -42.53
N PRO A 226 22.74 2.45 -43.49
CA PRO A 226 23.34 2.25 -44.80
C PRO A 226 24.84 2.01 -44.66
N PRO A 227 25.43 1.19 -45.54
CA PRO A 227 26.86 0.91 -45.50
C PRO A 227 27.66 2.21 -45.60
N ASP A 228 28.66 2.32 -44.73
CA ASP A 228 29.65 3.39 -44.65
C ASP A 228 30.14 3.82 -46.02
N GLY A 229 30.09 5.14 -46.27
CA GLY A 229 30.60 5.66 -47.53
C GLY A 229 30.64 7.17 -47.68
N VAL A 230 30.80 7.99 -46.63
CA VAL A 230 31.30 9.37 -46.81
C VAL A 230 32.16 9.80 -45.63
N THR A 231 33.46 9.79 -45.86
CA THR A 231 34.48 10.50 -45.09
C THR A 231 34.26 12.01 -45.21
N THR A 232 33.92 12.70 -44.12
CA THR A 232 34.03 14.16 -44.06
C THR A 232 34.79 14.62 -42.82
N ALA A 233 35.71 15.53 -43.08
CA ALA A 233 36.87 15.96 -42.31
C ALA A 233 36.59 16.63 -40.95
N PRO A 234 37.61 16.72 -40.06
CA PRO A 234 37.49 17.41 -38.79
C PRO A 234 37.61 18.93 -38.97
N LEU A 235 36.62 19.70 -38.50
CA LEU A 235 36.74 21.15 -38.36
C LEU A 235 36.95 21.52 -36.88
N GLN A 236 38.16 21.97 -36.59
CA GLN A 236 38.54 22.68 -35.36
C GLN A 236 37.88 24.06 -35.31
N THR A 237 37.26 24.44 -34.18
CA THR A 237 37.23 25.82 -33.62
C THR A 237 36.49 25.71 -32.27
N GLY A 238 36.99 26.06 -31.07
CA GLY A 238 38.11 26.90 -30.68
C GLY A 238 37.65 28.34 -30.44
N MET A 239 36.93 28.65 -29.35
CA MET A 239 37.03 29.93 -28.60
C MET A 239 36.03 30.08 -27.42
N PRO A 240 36.31 31.02 -26.47
CA PRO A 240 35.95 30.92 -25.06
C PRO A 240 34.75 31.77 -24.63
N ALA A 241 34.39 31.55 -23.36
CA ALA A 241 33.34 32.18 -22.57
C ALA A 241 33.36 33.72 -22.56
N HIS A 242 32.18 34.32 -22.68
CA HIS A 242 31.91 35.72 -22.34
C HIS A 242 30.76 35.79 -21.32
N ILE A 243 31.08 36.28 -20.12
CA ILE A 243 30.13 36.61 -19.05
C ILE A 243 29.66 38.06 -19.26
N PRO A 244 28.35 38.35 -19.36
CA PRO A 244 27.85 39.71 -19.36
C PRO A 244 27.78 40.25 -17.92
N LYS A 245 28.54 41.30 -17.62
CA LYS A 245 28.32 42.19 -16.47
C LYS A 245 27.10 43.07 -16.75
N SER A 246 26.04 42.94 -15.96
CA SER A 246 24.92 43.89 -15.96
C SER A 246 25.22 45.08 -15.05
N ASN A 247 25.32 46.26 -15.65
CA ASN A 247 25.40 47.54 -14.97
C ASN A 247 24.03 47.86 -14.35
N LEU A 248 24.02 48.12 -13.03
CA LEU A 248 22.88 48.60 -12.27
C LEU A 248 22.88 50.14 -12.31
N PRO A 249 21.83 50.80 -12.85
CA PRO A 249 21.68 52.24 -12.72
C PRO A 249 21.10 52.56 -11.34
N SER A 250 21.92 53.20 -10.52
CA SER A 250 21.49 53.97 -9.36
C SER A 250 20.99 55.31 -9.88
N ASP A 251 19.68 55.53 -9.90
CA ASP A 251 19.05 56.86 -9.86
C ASP A 251 17.54 56.69 -9.96
N ILE A 252 16.83 56.74 -8.83
CA ILE A 252 15.46 57.28 -8.80
C ILE A 252 15.32 58.11 -7.53
N GLN A 253 15.44 59.40 -7.76
CA GLN A 253 15.20 60.51 -6.86
C GLN A 253 13.70 60.87 -6.90
N ASP A 254 13.17 61.18 -5.71
CA ASP A 254 11.96 61.95 -5.40
C ASP A 254 10.83 62.00 -6.44
N THR A 255 9.77 61.25 -6.16
CA THR A 255 8.41 61.57 -6.65
C THR A 255 7.39 61.25 -5.55
N SER A 256 7.48 62.01 -4.47
CA SER A 256 6.38 62.19 -3.53
C SER A 256 5.30 63.05 -4.21
N ASP A 257 4.10 62.49 -4.38
CA ASP A 257 2.79 63.19 -4.42
C ASP A 257 1.81 62.74 -5.51
N VAL A 258 2.11 61.72 -6.31
CA VAL A 258 1.14 61.23 -7.33
C VAL A 258 0.97 59.72 -7.26
N ASN A 259 0.02 59.23 -6.44
CA ASN A 259 -0.84 58.07 -6.78
C ASN A 259 -1.80 57.62 -5.66
N LEU A 260 -2.43 58.55 -4.94
CA LEU A 260 -3.47 58.20 -3.97
C LEU A 260 -4.70 57.54 -4.65
N GLU A 261 -5.00 57.91 -5.90
CA GLU A 261 -6.08 57.32 -6.70
C GLU A 261 -5.74 55.91 -7.23
N ALA A 262 -4.47 55.64 -7.57
CA ALA A 262 -4.02 54.28 -7.92
C ALA A 262 -4.02 53.36 -6.69
N TYR A 263 -3.68 53.89 -5.50
CA TYR A 263 -3.80 53.15 -4.24
C TYR A 263 -5.27 52.88 -3.87
N ALA A 264 -6.19 53.82 -4.09
CA ALA A 264 -7.62 53.60 -3.88
C ALA A 264 -8.20 52.55 -4.85
N LYS A 265 -7.74 52.54 -6.11
CA LYS A 265 -8.13 51.54 -7.12
C LYS A 265 -7.49 50.16 -6.88
N LEU A 266 -6.31 50.10 -6.26
CA LEU A 266 -5.71 48.86 -5.75
C LEU A 266 -6.41 48.35 -4.49
N LYS A 267 -6.89 49.26 -3.63
CA LYS A 267 -7.63 48.92 -2.40
C LYS A 267 -9.04 48.41 -2.68
N SER A 268 -9.78 49.02 -3.61
CA SER A 268 -11.12 48.53 -4.01
C SER A 268 -11.07 47.20 -4.75
N ARG A 269 -9.97 46.91 -5.46
CA ARG A 269 -9.72 45.58 -6.06
C ARG A 269 -9.37 44.50 -5.01
N GLY A 270 -9.02 44.90 -3.79
CA GLY A 270 -8.73 44.02 -2.66
C GLY A 270 -9.97 43.59 -1.86
N GLU A 271 -11.05 44.38 -1.89
CA GLU A 271 -12.28 44.08 -1.12
C GLU A 271 -13.28 43.22 -1.90
N ASP A 272 -13.28 43.26 -3.23
CA ASP A 272 -14.08 42.34 -4.07
C ASP A 272 -13.43 40.96 -4.28
N GLN A 273 -12.20 40.75 -3.78
CA GLN A 273 -11.70 39.40 -3.49
C GLN A 273 -12.29 38.91 -2.16
N MET A 274 -13.62 38.95 -2.06
CA MET A 274 -14.36 38.20 -1.06
C MET A 274 -14.00 36.74 -1.31
N SER A 275 -13.03 36.26 -0.52
CA SER A 275 -12.34 34.98 -0.62
C SER A 275 -13.25 33.89 -1.17
N GLU A 276 -13.26 33.72 -2.50
CA GLU A 276 -13.79 32.52 -3.09
C GLU A 276 -12.95 31.41 -2.49
N LEU A 277 -13.55 30.65 -1.57
CA LEU A 277 -12.98 29.46 -0.97
C LEU A 277 -12.59 28.55 -2.13
N ASN A 278 -11.34 28.65 -2.56
CA ASN A 278 -10.79 27.93 -3.70
C ASN A 278 -10.50 26.50 -3.26
N PHE A 279 -11.59 25.82 -2.95
CA PHE A 279 -11.68 24.48 -2.42
C PHE A 279 -11.69 23.52 -3.59
N ASP A 280 -10.73 22.60 -3.60
CA ASP A 280 -10.68 21.56 -4.62
C ASP A 280 -11.71 20.46 -4.28
N GLY A 281 -12.95 20.65 -4.73
CA GLY A 281 -14.04 19.71 -4.48
C GLY A 281 -13.74 18.30 -4.99
N THR A 282 -12.93 18.16 -6.05
CA THR A 282 -12.50 16.86 -6.58
C THR A 282 -11.54 16.16 -5.63
N LEU A 283 -10.52 16.87 -5.13
CA LEU A 283 -9.61 16.34 -4.12
C LEU A 283 -10.37 15.93 -2.85
N THR A 284 -11.29 16.77 -2.37
CA THR A 284 -12.08 16.45 -1.18
C THR A 284 -12.95 15.22 -1.39
N LEU A 285 -13.61 15.10 -2.54
CA LEU A 285 -14.40 13.90 -2.86
C LEU A 285 -13.52 12.65 -2.91
N GLN A 286 -12.30 12.76 -3.46
CA GLN A 286 -11.33 11.67 -3.49
C GLN A 286 -10.87 11.27 -2.08
N LEU A 287 -10.52 12.23 -1.22
CA LEU A 287 -10.13 11.97 0.17
C LEU A 287 -11.28 11.32 0.97
N LEU A 288 -12.51 11.80 0.76
CA LEU A 288 -13.71 11.22 1.38
C LEU A 288 -13.94 9.78 0.90
N ALA A 289 -13.79 9.52 -0.40
CA ALA A 289 -13.90 8.17 -0.96
C ALA A 289 -12.85 7.22 -0.37
N ILE A 290 -11.60 7.66 -0.25
CA ILE A 290 -10.52 6.90 0.40
C ILE A 290 -10.87 6.59 1.85
N LEU A 291 -11.35 7.59 2.60
CA LEU A 291 -11.73 7.42 4.01
C LEU A 291 -12.87 6.41 4.19
N ILE A 292 -13.91 6.48 3.35
CA ILE A 292 -15.05 5.56 3.39
C ILE A 292 -14.61 4.13 3.05
N LEU A 293 -13.85 3.96 1.95
CA LEU A 293 -13.36 2.63 1.55
C LEU A 293 -12.43 2.03 2.61
N TRP A 294 -11.56 2.85 3.20
CA TRP A 294 -10.71 2.45 4.32
C TRP A 294 -11.54 2.01 5.54
N ALA A 295 -12.53 2.81 5.95
CA ALA A 295 -13.37 2.50 7.09
C ALA A 295 -14.16 1.19 6.86
N LEU A 296 -14.66 0.96 5.65
CA LEU A 296 -15.32 -0.29 5.27
C LEU A 296 -14.36 -1.49 5.34
N ALA A 297 -13.11 -1.34 4.93
CA ALA A 297 -12.12 -2.41 5.01
C ALA A 297 -11.73 -2.74 6.46
N VAL A 298 -11.50 -1.72 7.30
CA VAL A 298 -11.23 -1.89 8.74
C VAL A 298 -12.42 -2.57 9.41
N MET A 299 -13.64 -2.08 9.16
CA MET A 299 -14.85 -2.65 9.73
C MET A 299 -15.05 -4.11 9.30
N ASN A 300 -14.81 -4.46 8.03
CA ASN A 300 -14.90 -5.85 7.58
C ASN A 300 -13.86 -6.74 8.27
N THR A 301 -12.64 -6.25 8.47
CA THR A 301 -11.56 -7.00 9.14
C THR A 301 -11.88 -7.23 10.62
N GLU A 302 -12.33 -6.21 11.35
CA GLU A 302 -12.70 -6.37 12.76
C GLU A 302 -13.99 -7.19 12.93
N LEU A 303 -14.95 -7.05 12.02
CA LEU A 303 -16.16 -7.89 12.01
C LEU A 303 -15.82 -9.36 11.75
N LEU A 304 -14.81 -9.63 10.93
CA LEU A 304 -14.29 -10.98 10.73
C LEU A 304 -13.71 -11.55 12.03
N ILE A 305 -12.96 -10.75 12.77
CA ILE A 305 -12.38 -11.14 14.07
C ILE A 305 -13.47 -11.45 15.08
N VAL A 306 -14.41 -10.52 15.27
CA VAL A 306 -15.50 -10.68 16.24
C VAL A 306 -16.39 -11.88 15.89
N ARG A 307 -16.71 -12.09 14.61
CA ARG A 307 -17.62 -13.19 14.20
C ARG A 307 -16.99 -14.58 14.25
N ASN A 308 -15.68 -14.69 14.12
CA ASN A 308 -14.99 -15.97 14.29
C ASN A 308 -14.74 -16.31 15.77
N ARG A 309 -15.11 -15.42 16.72
CA ARG A 309 -14.95 -15.61 18.17
C ARG A 309 -13.55 -16.10 18.51
N PHE A 310 -12.52 -15.42 17.99
CA PHE A 310 -11.15 -15.72 18.38
C PHE A 310 -11.04 -15.59 19.90
N ALA A 311 -10.48 -16.60 20.55
CA ALA A 311 -10.30 -16.59 22.00
C ALA A 311 -9.59 -15.30 22.43
N SER A 312 -10.20 -14.55 23.36
CA SER A 312 -9.58 -13.36 23.91
C SER A 312 -8.28 -13.75 24.57
N SER A 313 -7.18 -13.10 24.21
CA SER A 313 -5.90 -13.24 24.89
C SER A 313 -5.93 -12.51 26.24
N GLU A 314 -6.89 -12.83 27.12
CA GLU A 314 -7.04 -12.21 28.45
C GLU A 314 -5.95 -12.65 29.44
N GLY A 315 -5.01 -13.50 29.01
CA GLY A 315 -3.81 -13.83 29.79
C GLY A 315 -2.75 -12.73 29.76
N PRO A 316 -1.73 -12.81 30.65
CA PRO A 316 -0.58 -11.90 30.68
C PRO A 316 0.21 -11.83 29.36
N GLN A 317 -0.04 -12.74 28.42
CA GLN A 317 0.43 -12.65 27.04
C GLN A 317 -0.26 -11.59 26.17
N SER A 318 -1.28 -10.88 26.68
CA SER A 318 -1.78 -9.65 26.08
C SER A 318 -0.76 -8.50 26.14
N MET A 319 0.37 -8.70 26.82
CA MET A 319 1.44 -7.72 26.94
C MET A 319 2.04 -7.46 25.57
N TRP A 320 2.15 -6.17 25.21
CA TRP A 320 2.69 -5.70 23.94
C TRP A 320 4.04 -6.36 23.65
N GLN A 321 4.05 -7.28 22.68
CA GLN A 321 5.28 -7.90 22.20
C GLN A 321 6.04 -6.95 21.29
N PHE A 322 7.36 -7.11 21.22
CA PHE A 322 8.23 -6.30 20.36
C PHE A 322 7.77 -6.31 18.89
N GLY A 323 7.23 -7.44 18.42
CA GLY A 323 6.66 -7.58 17.08
C GLY A 323 5.49 -6.62 16.77
N GLN A 324 4.79 -6.12 17.80
CA GLN A 324 3.70 -5.15 17.63
C GLN A 324 4.18 -3.69 17.66
N VAL A 325 5.28 -3.41 18.35
CA VAL A 325 5.82 -2.06 18.51
C VAL A 325 6.51 -1.61 17.22
N LEU A 326 7.25 -2.49 16.56
CA LEU A 326 7.99 -2.15 15.35
C LEU A 326 7.07 -1.63 14.22
N PRO A 327 5.95 -2.31 13.86
CA PRO A 327 5.02 -1.79 12.86
C PRO A 327 4.39 -0.44 13.24
N LEU A 328 4.14 -0.18 14.53
CA LEU A 328 3.65 1.11 14.99
C LEU A 328 4.66 2.23 14.74
N LEU A 329 5.95 1.98 14.96
CA LEU A 329 7.01 2.97 14.68
C LEU A 329 7.10 3.27 13.17
N LEU A 330 6.85 2.27 12.32
CA LEU A 330 6.85 2.47 10.86
C LEU A 330 5.72 3.38 10.37
N ILE A 331 4.66 3.61 11.16
CA ILE A 331 3.59 4.57 10.82
C ILE A 331 4.11 6.01 10.74
N ILE A 332 5.19 6.33 11.47
CA ILE A 332 5.70 7.70 11.56
C ILE A 332 6.12 8.21 10.17
N VAL A 333 6.70 7.34 9.33
CA VAL A 333 7.18 7.70 7.99
C VAL A 333 6.04 8.21 7.09
N PRO A 334 4.98 7.42 6.79
CA PRO A 334 3.85 7.90 5.98
C PRO A 334 3.08 9.03 6.66
N PHE A 335 3.01 9.07 7.99
CA PHE A 335 2.34 10.16 8.71
C PHE A 335 3.04 11.51 8.50
N VAL A 336 4.37 11.55 8.67
CA VAL A 336 5.17 12.75 8.43
C VAL A 336 5.13 13.14 6.94
N GLY A 337 5.16 12.16 6.04
CA GLY A 337 4.99 12.37 4.60
C GLY A 337 3.65 13.05 4.29
N MET A 338 2.56 12.52 4.82
CA MET A 338 1.22 13.11 4.70
C MET A 338 1.17 14.54 5.24
N ILE A 339 1.66 14.81 6.47
CA ILE A 339 1.66 16.17 7.04
C ILE A 339 2.44 17.14 6.16
N LYS A 340 3.65 16.75 5.70
CA LYS A 340 4.46 17.61 4.83
C LYS A 340 3.74 17.92 3.52
N THR A 341 3.14 16.91 2.88
CA THR A 341 2.39 17.09 1.64
C THR A 341 1.17 17.99 1.83
N PHE A 342 0.44 17.86 2.95
CA PHE A 342 -0.70 18.74 3.24
C PHE A 342 -0.28 20.14 3.65
N ASN A 343 0.82 20.33 4.38
CA ASN A 343 1.33 21.66 4.72
C ASN A 343 1.84 22.40 3.48
N ALA A 344 2.55 21.70 2.59
CA ALA A 344 3.09 22.29 1.38
C ALA A 344 2.00 22.72 0.39
N ASN A 345 0.96 21.90 0.25
CA ASN A 345 -0.01 22.08 -0.82
C ASN A 345 -1.39 22.56 -0.32
N GLY A 346 -1.72 22.41 0.96
CA GLY A 346 -3.03 22.74 1.56
C GLY A 346 -4.20 21.97 0.94
N LEU A 347 -5.43 22.29 1.32
CA LEU A 347 -6.65 21.80 0.61
C LEU A 347 -6.99 22.66 -0.62
N ARG A 348 -6.15 23.65 -0.95
CA ARG A 348 -6.39 24.58 -2.03
C ARG A 348 -6.03 23.95 -3.37
N LYS A 349 -6.81 24.30 -4.39
CA LYS A 349 -6.54 23.91 -5.77
C LYS A 349 -5.14 24.40 -6.17
N VAL A 350 -4.29 23.48 -6.60
CA VAL A 350 -2.96 23.83 -7.13
C VAL A 350 -3.18 24.52 -8.47
N VAL A 351 -3.10 25.85 -8.48
CA VAL A 351 -3.07 26.60 -9.73
C VAL A 351 -1.78 26.18 -10.42
N LYS A 352 -1.89 25.33 -11.45
CA LYS A 352 -0.78 25.06 -12.36
C LYS A 352 -0.38 26.42 -12.91
N LYS A 353 0.70 27.02 -12.39
CA LYS A 353 1.36 28.13 -13.06
C LYS A 353 1.66 27.60 -14.44
N GLY A 354 0.88 28.04 -15.42
CA GLY A 354 1.11 27.69 -16.80
C GLY A 354 2.59 27.92 -17.02
N LYS A 355 3.30 26.91 -17.51
CA LYS A 355 4.57 27.16 -18.17
C LYS A 355 4.20 28.13 -19.28
N GLU A 356 4.29 29.42 -19.00
CA GLU A 356 4.34 30.45 -20.01
C GLU A 356 5.46 29.96 -20.89
N THR A 357 5.07 29.45 -22.06
CA THR A 357 5.95 29.20 -23.17
C THR A 357 6.65 30.51 -23.39
N LYS A 358 7.83 30.62 -22.78
CA LYS A 358 8.85 31.57 -23.13
C LYS A 358 9.20 31.21 -24.58
N LYS A 359 8.37 31.69 -25.50
CA LYS A 359 8.73 31.86 -26.89
C LYS A 359 9.82 32.93 -26.84
N GLU A 360 11.04 32.48 -26.61
CA GLU A 360 12.21 33.25 -27.01
C GLU A 360 12.14 33.30 -28.53
N MET A 361 11.63 34.41 -29.04
CA MET A 361 11.85 34.91 -30.39
C MET A 361 13.11 35.74 -30.39
#